data_AF-A0AA39TLI9-F1
#
_entry.id   AF-A0AA39TLI9-F1
#
_cell.length_a   1.000
_cell.length_b   1.000
_cell.length_c   1.000
_cell.angle_alpha   90.00
_cell.angle_beta   90.00
_cell.angle_gamma   90.00
#
_symmetry.space_group_name_H-M   'P 1'
#
loop_
_entity.id
_entity.type
_entity.pdbx_description
1 polymer ?
#
loop_
_entity_poly.entity_id
_entity_poly.type
_entity_poly.pdbx_seq_one_letter_code
_entity_poly.pdbx_strand_id
1 'polypeptide(L)'
;MVPDSVEVIDLTELTDSSDDDEDLGATQDETQSSSEDESGSSEGSEVAVDATSRAALHQAIASIPETHLRQVISNLVDSVPAVEQAMTRELVSFDPRTRAVTPRWEICENKVDKASFVDWDENCHGPMDTLANRQDTESEGCVTQEHMPAVPRKRQRRL
;
A
#
# COMPACT_ATOMS: atom_id res chain seq x y z
N MET A 1 48.81 -14.46 18.64
CA MET A 1 47.42 -14.39 18.17
C MET A 1 47.47 -14.48 16.66
N VAL A 2 47.00 -15.59 16.11
CA VAL A 2 46.90 -15.82 14.67
C VAL A 2 45.50 -15.33 14.26
N PRO A 3 45.36 -14.45 13.26
CA PRO A 3 44.04 -14.09 12.75
C PRO A 3 43.46 -15.29 11.99
N ASP A 4 42.22 -15.68 12.31
CA ASP A 4 41.46 -16.66 11.55
C ASP A 4 41.27 -16.16 10.11
N SER A 5 41.66 -16.98 9.15
CA SER A 5 41.42 -16.76 7.73
C SER A 5 39.93 -16.94 7.45
N VAL A 6 39.25 -15.85 7.06
CA VAL A 6 37.86 -15.90 6.63
C VAL A 6 37.82 -16.48 5.21
N GLU A 7 37.34 -17.71 5.07
CA GLU A 7 37.05 -18.31 3.77
C GLU A 7 35.84 -17.61 3.14
N VAL A 8 36.06 -17.05 1.95
CA VAL A 8 35.00 -16.45 1.13
C VAL A 8 34.46 -17.54 0.22
N ILE A 9 33.19 -17.88 0.37
CA ILE A 9 32.48 -18.84 -0.49
C ILE A 9 32.08 -18.10 -1.77
N ASP A 10 32.63 -18.54 -2.90
CA ASP A 10 32.23 -18.07 -4.22
C ASP A 10 30.90 -18.73 -4.61
N LEU A 11 29.87 -17.91 -4.83
CA LEU A 11 28.51 -18.35 -5.19
C LEU A 11 28.20 -18.12 -6.68
N THR A 12 29.20 -17.79 -7.50
CA THR A 12 29.01 -17.51 -8.93
C THR A 12 28.86 -18.78 -9.80
N GLU A 13 29.00 -19.97 -9.22
CA GLU A 13 28.92 -21.24 -9.96
C GLU A 13 27.56 -21.96 -9.89
N LEU A 14 26.53 -21.38 -9.28
CA LEU A 14 25.17 -21.97 -9.29
C LEU A 14 24.34 -21.45 -10.48
N THR A 15 24.69 -21.87 -11.70
CA THR A 15 23.78 -21.81 -12.85
C THR A 15 22.98 -23.12 -12.95
N ASP A 16 21.74 -23.09 -12.47
CA ASP A 16 20.68 -24.07 -12.76
C ASP A 16 19.61 -23.27 -13.54
N SER A 17 19.66 -23.24 -14.88
CA SER A 17 19.12 -24.24 -15.80
C SER A 17 17.62 -24.50 -15.63
N SER A 18 16.77 -23.55 -16.04
CA SER A 18 15.41 -23.85 -16.50
C SER A 18 14.83 -22.63 -17.20
N ASP A 19 14.51 -22.75 -18.50
CA ASP A 19 13.21 -22.33 -19.04
C ASP A 19 13.07 -22.82 -20.49
N ASP A 20 12.07 -23.70 -20.69
CA ASP A 20 11.68 -24.36 -21.93
C ASP A 20 10.42 -23.64 -22.46
N ASP A 21 10.42 -23.34 -23.76
CA ASP A 21 9.45 -22.56 -24.52
C ASP A 21 8.00 -23.08 -24.47
N GLU A 22 7.00 -22.22 -24.20
CA GLU A 22 5.60 -22.50 -24.55
C GLU A 22 4.83 -21.23 -25.01
N ASP A 23 4.51 -21.26 -26.29
CA ASP A 23 3.20 -21.01 -26.93
C ASP A 23 2.68 -19.58 -27.25
N LEU A 24 2.19 -19.50 -28.49
CA LEU A 24 1.78 -18.34 -29.27
C LEU A 24 0.28 -18.07 -29.09
N GLY A 25 -0.06 -16.98 -28.42
CA GLY A 25 -1.44 -16.47 -28.33
C GLY A 25 -1.61 -15.13 -29.02
N ALA A 26 -1.86 -15.14 -30.34
CA ALA A 26 -2.23 -13.95 -31.09
C ALA A 26 -3.64 -13.45 -30.70
N THR A 27 -3.71 -12.27 -30.08
CA THR A 27 -4.95 -11.46 -30.04
C THR A 27 -4.67 -10.09 -30.62
N GLN A 28 -5.05 -9.93 -31.88
CA GLN A 28 -5.24 -8.61 -32.50
C GLN A 28 -6.37 -7.92 -31.73
N ASP A 29 -6.07 -6.84 -31.03
CA ASP A 29 -7.07 -5.87 -30.60
C ASP A 29 -6.71 -4.52 -31.22
N GLU A 30 -7.46 -4.18 -32.25
CA GLU A 30 -7.38 -2.94 -33.01
C GLU A 30 -7.85 -1.78 -32.14
N THR A 31 -6.94 -1.18 -31.36
CA THR A 31 -7.20 0.08 -30.66
C THR A 31 -6.95 1.25 -31.61
N GLN A 32 -7.98 1.59 -32.39
CA GLN A 32 -8.07 2.90 -33.02
C GLN A 32 -8.31 3.95 -31.94
N SER A 33 -7.23 4.55 -31.43
CA SER A 33 -7.30 5.75 -30.61
C SER A 33 -6.73 6.92 -31.40
N SER A 34 -7.65 7.68 -31.99
CA SER A 34 -7.37 8.94 -32.68
C SER A 34 -7.51 10.07 -31.65
N SER A 35 -6.40 10.68 -31.25
CA SER A 35 -6.40 11.97 -30.57
C SER A 35 -5.32 12.85 -31.17
N GLU A 36 -5.77 13.77 -32.02
CA GLU A 36 -5.01 14.86 -32.59
C GLU A 36 -5.01 15.99 -31.56
N ASP A 37 -4.00 16.03 -30.69
CA ASP A 37 -3.79 17.18 -29.80
C ASP A 37 -2.36 17.69 -29.98
N GLU A 38 -2.23 18.53 -31.00
CA GLU A 38 -1.13 19.47 -31.21
C GLU A 38 -1.13 20.49 -30.06
N SER A 39 -0.36 20.23 -29.01
CA SER A 39 -0.08 21.22 -27.96
C SER A 39 1.42 21.22 -27.65
N GLY A 40 2.12 22.17 -28.28
CA GLY A 40 3.55 22.38 -28.10
C GLY A 40 3.91 22.61 -26.63
N SER A 41 4.84 21.79 -26.12
CA SER A 41 5.43 22.01 -24.81
C SER A 41 6.81 21.38 -24.75
N SER A 42 7.80 22.25 -24.91
CA SER A 42 9.18 22.14 -24.43
C SER A 42 9.95 20.87 -24.80
N GLU A 43 10.90 21.02 -25.73
CA GLU A 43 12.05 20.12 -25.97
C GLU A 43 12.85 19.88 -24.67
N GLY A 44 12.31 19.07 -23.78
CA GLY A 44 13.10 18.24 -22.90
C GLY A 44 13.52 17.05 -23.73
N SER A 45 14.82 16.91 -24.00
CA SER A 45 15.37 15.73 -24.65
C SER A 45 14.88 14.48 -23.91
N GLU A 46 13.82 13.86 -24.44
CA GLU A 46 13.36 12.56 -23.99
C GLU A 46 14.44 11.57 -24.42
N VAL A 47 15.33 11.26 -23.48
CA VAL A 47 16.30 10.20 -23.70
C VAL A 47 15.48 8.92 -23.73
N ALA A 48 15.14 8.46 -24.93
CA ALA A 48 14.51 7.16 -25.13
C ALA A 48 15.42 6.11 -24.51
N VAL A 49 15.02 5.57 -23.36
CA VAL A 49 15.79 4.55 -22.65
C VAL A 49 15.56 3.22 -23.37
N ASP A 50 16.33 3.00 -24.44
CA ASP A 50 16.35 1.76 -25.20
C ASP A 50 16.67 0.56 -24.29
N ALA A 51 16.21 -0.64 -24.66
CA ALA A 51 16.48 -1.86 -23.90
C ALA A 51 18.00 -2.08 -23.65
N THR A 52 18.83 -1.77 -24.64
CA THR A 52 20.30 -1.83 -24.52
C THR A 52 20.83 -0.83 -23.50
N SER A 53 20.30 0.40 -23.48
CA SER A 53 20.71 1.42 -22.51
C SER A 53 20.31 1.03 -21.09
N ARG A 54 19.15 0.39 -20.92
CA ARG A 54 18.68 -0.14 -19.65
C ARG A 54 19.61 -1.25 -19.13
N ALA A 55 20.00 -2.20 -19.99
CA ALA A 55 20.95 -3.25 -19.62
C ALA A 55 22.31 -2.67 -19.19
N ALA A 56 22.83 -1.69 -19.93
CA ALA A 56 24.06 -0.98 -19.57
C ALA A 56 23.94 -0.25 -18.23
N LEU A 57 22.79 0.37 -17.95
CA LEU A 57 22.53 1.02 -16.67
C LEU A 57 22.53 0.02 -15.51
N HIS A 58 21.89 -1.15 -15.68
CA HIS A 58 21.92 -2.21 -14.67
C HIS A 58 23.35 -2.70 -14.40
N GLN A 59 24.17 -2.87 -15.44
CA GLN A 59 25.57 -3.23 -15.30
C GLN A 59 26.38 -2.14 -14.57
N ALA A 60 26.12 -0.87 -14.88
CA ALA A 60 26.74 0.25 -14.19
C ALA A 60 26.38 0.23 -12.69
N ILE A 61 25.09 0.08 -12.36
CA ILE A 61 24.62 -0.02 -10.96
C ILE A 61 25.28 -1.19 -10.23
N ALA A 62 25.41 -2.35 -10.87
CA ALA A 62 26.05 -3.52 -10.28
C ALA A 62 27.55 -3.34 -10.01
N SER A 63 28.24 -2.49 -10.78
CA SER A 63 29.67 -2.22 -10.61
C SER A 63 29.99 -1.09 -9.64
N ILE A 64 29.00 -0.27 -9.27
CA ILE A 64 29.18 0.86 -8.35
C ILE A 64 29.30 0.36 -6.90
N PRO A 65 30.23 0.90 -6.09
CA PRO A 65 30.32 0.55 -4.68
C PRO A 65 29.07 0.98 -3.91
N GLU A 66 28.66 0.16 -2.95
CA GLU A 66 27.42 0.34 -2.17
C GLU A 66 27.32 1.71 -1.48
N THR A 67 28.45 2.23 -0.98
CA THR A 67 28.50 3.55 -0.32
C THR A 67 28.07 4.67 -1.27
N HIS A 68 28.49 4.60 -2.52
CA HIS A 68 28.13 5.59 -3.54
C HIS A 68 26.66 5.43 -3.95
N LEU A 69 26.19 4.19 -4.12
CA LEU A 69 24.78 3.94 -4.43
C LEU A 69 23.84 4.49 -3.35
N ARG A 70 24.16 4.26 -2.07
CA ARG A 70 23.41 4.82 -0.93
C ARG A 70 23.37 6.35 -0.96
N GLN A 71 24.46 7.00 -1.33
CA GLN A 71 24.52 8.46 -1.43
C GLN A 71 23.68 8.99 -2.59
N VAL A 72 23.74 8.37 -3.77
CA VAL A 72 22.89 8.73 -4.91
C VAL A 72 21.41 8.57 -4.56
N ILE A 73 21.04 7.46 -3.93
CA ILE A 73 19.67 7.22 -3.48
C ILE A 73 19.21 8.27 -2.46
N SER A 74 20.05 8.61 -1.48
CA SER A 74 19.75 9.68 -0.50
C SER A 74 19.45 11.00 -1.21
N ASN A 75 20.29 11.40 -2.16
CA ASN A 75 20.09 12.63 -2.92
C ASN A 75 18.80 12.60 -3.76
N LEU A 76 18.43 11.44 -4.32
CA LEU A 76 17.18 11.26 -5.08
C LEU A 76 15.94 11.34 -4.19
N VAL A 77 15.99 10.77 -2.99
CA VAL A 77 14.91 10.87 -2.00
C VAL A 77 14.68 12.32 -1.59
N ASP A 78 15.76 13.07 -1.35
CA ASP A 78 15.67 14.48 -0.93
C ASP A 78 15.17 15.42 -2.04
N SER A 79 15.37 15.04 -3.31
CA SER A 79 15.04 15.89 -4.47
C SER A 79 13.73 15.53 -5.16
N VAL A 80 13.29 14.26 -5.10
CA VAL A 80 12.12 13.77 -5.84
C VAL A 80 11.12 13.09 -4.89
N PRO A 81 10.01 13.76 -4.53
CA PRO A 81 9.02 13.23 -3.58
C PRO A 81 8.40 11.88 -3.99
N ALA A 82 8.30 11.62 -5.29
CA ALA A 82 7.80 10.32 -5.78
C ALA A 82 8.72 9.16 -5.40
N VAL A 83 10.04 9.39 -5.39
CA VAL A 83 11.04 8.39 -4.97
C VAL A 83 10.95 8.15 -3.47
N GLU A 84 10.83 9.20 -2.66
CA GLU A 84 10.63 9.09 -1.22
C GLU A 84 9.42 8.20 -0.86
N GLN A 85 8.29 8.46 -1.51
CA GLN A 85 7.07 7.68 -1.27
C GLN A 85 7.23 6.22 -1.68
N ALA A 86 7.82 5.96 -2.85
CA ALA A 86 8.07 4.61 -3.33
C ALA A 86 9.03 3.85 -2.39
N MET A 87 10.15 4.47 -2.01
CA MET A 87 11.12 3.87 -1.10
C MET A 87 10.57 3.65 0.29
N THR A 88 9.74 4.56 0.81
CA THR A 88 9.09 4.37 2.11
C THR A 88 8.17 3.15 2.10
N ARG A 89 7.42 2.94 1.02
CA ARG A 89 6.54 1.77 0.89
C ARG A 89 7.31 0.46 0.83
N GLU A 90 8.42 0.44 0.10
CA GLU A 90 9.20 -0.78 -0.12
C GLU A 90 10.16 -1.09 1.04
N LEU A 91 10.90 -0.10 1.54
CA LEU A 91 11.93 -0.31 2.55
C LEU A 91 11.40 -0.23 3.98
N VAL A 92 10.39 0.61 4.22
CA VAL A 92 9.81 0.77 5.57
C VAL A 92 8.61 -0.17 5.69
N SER A 93 8.90 -1.45 5.86
CA SER A 93 7.88 -2.38 6.34
C SER A 93 7.60 -2.07 7.82
N PHE A 94 6.41 -1.56 8.11
CA PHE A 94 5.95 -1.43 9.48
C PHE A 94 5.56 -2.82 9.96
N ASP A 95 6.30 -3.39 10.91
CA ASP A 95 5.84 -4.60 11.59
C ASP A 95 4.55 -4.23 12.34
N PRO A 96 3.38 -4.76 11.93
CA PRO A 96 2.11 -4.44 12.57
C PRO A 96 2.09 -4.86 14.05
N ARG A 97 3.01 -5.72 14.50
CA ARG A 97 3.15 -6.15 15.90
C ARG A 97 3.87 -5.11 16.77
N THR A 98 4.69 -4.25 16.16
CA THR A 98 5.41 -3.18 16.87
C THR A 98 4.59 -1.89 16.98
N ARG A 99 3.56 -1.73 16.14
CA ARG A 99 2.54 -0.72 16.39
C ARG A 99 1.80 -1.10 17.66
N ALA A 100 1.93 -0.29 18.69
CA ALA A 100 1.04 -0.35 19.84
C ALA A 100 -0.39 -0.32 19.29
N VAL A 101 -1.08 -1.46 19.38
CA VAL A 101 -2.46 -1.57 18.94
C VAL A 101 -3.25 -0.70 19.91
N THR A 102 -3.49 0.55 19.53
CA THR A 102 -4.41 1.43 20.24
C THR A 102 -5.75 0.72 20.22
N PRO A 103 -6.23 0.22 21.37
CA PRO A 103 -7.47 -0.52 21.39
C PRO A 103 -8.58 0.40 20.91
N ARG A 104 -9.56 -0.17 20.21
CA ARG A 104 -10.62 0.59 19.50
C ARG A 104 -11.33 1.63 20.37
N TRP A 105 -11.35 1.46 21.69
CA TRP A 105 -11.97 2.39 22.64
C TRP A 105 -11.12 3.64 22.94
N GLU A 106 -9.78 3.59 22.79
CA GLU A 106 -8.91 4.78 22.92
C GLU A 106 -9.00 5.70 21.69
N ILE A 107 -9.44 5.17 20.54
CA ILE A 107 -9.70 5.97 19.33
C ILE A 107 -10.88 6.93 19.53
N CYS A 108 -11.80 6.62 20.46
CA CYS A 108 -12.97 7.46 20.75
C CYS A 108 -12.65 8.70 21.60
N GLU A 109 -11.47 8.77 22.24
CA GLU A 109 -11.08 9.94 23.05
C GLU A 109 -10.40 11.04 22.22
N ASN A 110 -9.86 10.68 21.04
CA ASN A 110 -9.49 11.66 20.04
C ASN A 110 -10.76 12.28 19.50
N LYS A 111 -11.02 13.53 19.93
CA LYS A 111 -12.18 14.36 19.57
C LYS A 111 -12.59 14.12 18.12
N VAL A 112 -13.58 13.26 17.94
CA VAL A 112 -14.29 13.11 16.68
C VAL A 112 -14.85 14.50 16.38
N ASP A 113 -14.35 15.12 15.31
CA ASP A 113 -14.87 16.39 14.86
C ASP A 113 -16.31 16.17 14.41
N LYS A 114 -17.25 16.51 15.29
CA LYS A 114 -18.68 16.36 15.02
C LYS A 114 -19.11 17.21 13.82
N ALA A 115 -18.32 18.22 13.43
CA ALA A 115 -18.58 19.02 12.25
C ALA A 115 -18.21 18.30 10.93
N SER A 116 -17.38 17.25 10.98
CA SER A 116 -17.04 16.46 9.79
C SER A 116 -18.01 15.31 9.51
N PHE A 117 -18.98 15.08 10.40
CA PHE A 117 -20.11 14.18 10.14
C PHE A 117 -21.11 14.88 9.20
N VAL A 118 -20.74 14.93 7.91
CA VAL A 118 -21.53 15.56 6.84
C VAL A 118 -22.78 14.74 6.47
N ASP A 119 -22.93 13.52 7.00
CA ASP A 119 -23.95 12.56 6.55
C ASP A 119 -25.26 12.60 7.35
N TRP A 120 -25.43 13.56 8.26
CA TRP A 120 -26.74 13.83 8.84
C TRP A 120 -27.43 14.94 8.07
N ASP A 121 -27.83 14.61 6.83
CA ASP A 121 -28.70 15.46 6.03
C ASP A 121 -30.17 15.20 6.44
N GLU A 122 -30.82 16.20 7.04
CA GLU A 122 -32.25 16.17 7.37
C GLU A 122 -33.12 15.97 6.13
N ASN A 123 -32.62 16.28 4.93
CA ASN A 123 -33.33 16.05 3.67
C ASN A 123 -33.31 14.57 3.25
N CYS A 124 -32.29 13.80 3.67
CA CYS A 124 -32.20 12.35 3.46
C CYS A 124 -32.85 11.55 4.60
N HIS A 125 -32.70 11.99 5.85
CA HIS A 125 -33.12 11.22 7.03
C HIS A 125 -34.40 11.73 7.71
N GLY A 126 -34.91 12.88 7.27
CA GLY A 126 -36.00 13.57 7.95
C GLY A 126 -35.56 14.19 9.28
N PRO A 127 -36.38 15.08 9.86
CA PRO A 127 -36.09 15.68 11.16
C PRO A 127 -36.06 14.59 12.25
N MET A 128 -34.92 14.42 12.94
CA MET A 128 -34.80 13.47 14.07
C MET A 128 -35.83 13.75 15.16
N ASP A 129 -36.10 15.03 15.39
CA ASP A 129 -36.79 15.57 16.55
C ASP A 129 -38.24 15.97 16.23
N THR A 130 -39.03 15.05 15.68
CA THR A 130 -40.47 15.27 15.53
C THR A 130 -41.23 14.99 16.83
N LEU A 131 -42.36 15.67 17.02
CA LEU A 131 -43.27 15.38 18.15
C LEU A 131 -43.77 13.93 18.16
N ALA A 132 -43.86 13.30 16.98
CA ALA A 132 -44.19 11.88 16.84
C ALA A 132 -43.07 10.99 17.42
N ASN A 133 -41.80 11.24 17.08
CA ASN A 133 -40.66 10.49 17.63
C ASN A 133 -40.51 10.65 19.16
N ARG A 134 -40.94 11.80 19.70
CA ARG A 134 -40.92 12.06 21.16
C ARG A 134 -42.07 11.39 21.91
N GLN A 135 -43.17 11.03 21.25
CA GLN A 135 -44.27 10.32 21.89
C GLN A 135 -43.97 8.83 22.11
N ASP A 136 -43.09 8.23 21.31
CA ASP A 136 -42.76 6.80 21.43
C ASP A 136 -41.77 6.46 22.55
N THR A 137 -41.23 7.45 23.29
CA THR A 137 -40.37 7.19 24.46
C THR A 137 -41.14 6.64 25.67
N GLU A 138 -42.47 6.63 25.62
CA GLU A 138 -43.31 5.95 26.62
C GLU A 138 -43.60 4.49 26.27
N SER A 139 -43.09 3.99 25.13
CA SER A 139 -43.05 2.53 24.95
C SER A 139 -42.12 1.95 26.00
N GLU A 140 -42.64 1.02 26.80
CA GLU A 140 -41.89 0.26 27.81
C GLU A 140 -40.82 -0.61 27.12
N GLY A 141 -39.78 0.03 26.57
CA GLY A 141 -38.69 -0.63 25.88
C GLY A 141 -37.83 -1.36 26.88
N CYS A 142 -37.97 -2.69 26.95
CA CYS A 142 -37.09 -3.67 27.58
C CYS A 142 -36.04 -3.09 28.57
N VAL A 143 -36.49 -2.62 29.73
CA VAL A 143 -35.63 -2.27 30.88
C VAL A 143 -35.39 -3.51 31.76
N THR A 144 -35.67 -4.72 31.27
CA THR A 144 -35.22 -5.96 31.91
C THR A 144 -33.98 -6.46 31.18
N GLN A 145 -32.87 -6.56 31.92
CA GLN A 145 -31.55 -7.02 31.47
C GLN A 145 -31.50 -8.52 31.05
N GLU A 146 -32.58 -9.08 30.54
CA GLU A 146 -32.69 -10.52 30.28
C GLU A 146 -32.21 -10.93 28.88
N HIS A 147 -31.90 -9.97 28.01
CA HIS A 147 -31.38 -10.29 26.67
C HIS A 147 -29.89 -10.63 26.73
N MET A 148 -29.56 -11.86 27.11
CA MET A 148 -28.20 -12.39 26.93
C MET A 148 -27.95 -12.63 25.42
N PRO A 149 -26.99 -11.94 24.79
CA PRO A 149 -26.64 -12.21 23.39
C PRO A 149 -26.14 -13.64 23.25
N ALA A 150 -26.73 -14.39 22.33
CA ALA A 150 -26.33 -15.75 22.05
C ALA A 150 -24.88 -15.79 21.52
N VAL A 151 -23.94 -16.20 22.37
CA VAL A 151 -22.53 -16.29 21.99
C VAL A 151 -22.31 -17.55 21.14
N PRO A 152 -21.86 -17.44 19.88
CA PRO A 152 -21.63 -18.62 19.04
C PRO A 152 -20.49 -19.47 19.64
N ARG A 153 -20.80 -20.73 20.02
CA ARG A 153 -19.82 -21.67 20.58
C ARG A 153 -18.85 -22.12 19.47
N LYS A 154 -17.57 -21.84 19.65
CA LYS A 154 -16.49 -22.21 18.72
C LYS A 154 -16.42 -23.74 18.60
N ARG A 155 -16.66 -24.29 17.40
CA ARG A 155 -16.52 -25.73 17.13
C ARG A 155 -15.05 -26.13 17.24
N GLN A 156 -14.75 -27.07 18.14
CA GLN A 156 -13.42 -27.65 18.31
C GLN A 156 -13.08 -28.48 17.07
N ARG A 157 -12.01 -28.10 16.35
CA ARG A 157 -11.48 -28.91 15.25
C ARG A 157 -10.92 -30.21 15.83
N ARG A 158 -11.44 -31.36 15.38
CA ARG A 158 -10.83 -32.66 15.67
C ARG A 158 -9.57 -32.78 14.82
N LEU A 159 -8.45 -33.06 15.49
CA LEU A 159 -7.19 -33.46 14.88
C LEU A 159 -7.31 -34.87 14.30
#